data_AF-A0A2S2NWQ1-F1
#
_entry.id   AF-A0A2S2NWQ1-F1
#
_cell.length_a   1.000
_cell.length_b   1.000
_cell.length_c   1.000
_cell.angle_alpha   90.00
_cell.angle_beta   90.00
_cell.angle_gamma   90.00
#
_symmetry.space_group_name_H-M   'P 1'
#
loop_
_entity.id
_entity.type
_entity.pdbx_description
1 polymer ?
#
loop_
_entity_poly.entity_id
_entity_poly.type
_entity_poly.pdbx_seq_one_letter_code
_entity_poly.pdbx_strand_id
1 'polypeptide(L)'
;SFDLQSTLQIPCSDVSLMYYSRKLNMFNLTVYEVAPPQNAYCFTWTEINGKRGSSEIGSCLLKWIQTLPTEVTNITLYSDSCGGQNRNHNIMALMIYIIQTTNIIQIEHKFMESG
;
A
#
# COMPACT_ATOMS: atom_id res chain seq x y z
N SER A 1 6.66 -4.86 -5.53
CA SER A 1 5.28 -4.76 -6.04
C SER A 1 4.37 -4.50 -4.88
N PHE A 2 3.31 -3.71 -5.04
CA PHE A 2 2.33 -3.52 -3.98
C PHE A 2 0.91 -3.46 -4.54
N ASP A 3 -0.03 -3.98 -3.78
CA ASP A 3 -1.44 -3.99 -4.13
C ASP A 3 -2.34 -4.02 -2.89
N LEU A 4 -3.54 -3.45 -3.04
CA LEU A 4 -4.54 -3.39 -1.99
C LEU A 4 -5.55 -4.52 -2.16
N GLN A 5 -5.62 -5.40 -1.15
CA GLN A 5 -6.56 -6.51 -1.18
C GLN A 5 -8.03 -6.05 -1.15
N SER A 6 -8.92 -6.99 -1.47
CA SER A 6 -10.37 -6.79 -1.27
C SER A 6 -10.66 -6.46 0.20
N THR A 7 -11.67 -5.63 0.42
CA THR A 7 -12.07 -5.20 1.77
C THR A 7 -12.44 -6.42 2.61
N LEU A 8 -11.77 -6.57 3.75
CA LEU A 8 -12.03 -7.63 4.71
C LEU A 8 -13.11 -7.17 5.68
N GLN A 9 -14.21 -7.92 5.78
CA GLN A 9 -15.27 -7.63 6.72
C GLN A 9 -15.06 -8.40 8.02
N ILE A 10 -14.97 -7.70 9.14
CA ILE A 10 -14.80 -8.29 10.47
C ILE A 10 -15.95 -7.89 11.43
N PRO A 11 -16.41 -8.82 12.29
CA PRO A 11 -15.97 -10.21 12.41
C PRO A 11 -16.48 -11.06 11.24
N CYS A 12 -15.75 -12.13 10.91
CA CYS A 12 -16.18 -13.13 9.95
C CYS A 12 -16.85 -14.27 10.71
N SER A 13 -18.09 -14.61 10.35
CA SER A 13 -18.84 -15.72 10.92
C SER A 13 -19.85 -16.25 9.91
N ASP A 14 -20.07 -17.57 9.96
CA ASP A 14 -21.05 -18.26 9.12
C ASP A 14 -22.48 -18.16 9.68
N VAL A 15 -22.66 -17.48 10.81
CA VAL A 15 -23.98 -17.27 11.42
C VAL A 15 -24.80 -16.31 10.56
N SER A 16 -25.97 -16.76 10.10
CA SER A 16 -26.86 -16.00 9.21
C SER A 16 -27.28 -14.63 9.76
N LEU A 17 -27.44 -14.50 11.08
CA LEU A 17 -27.73 -13.22 11.74
C LEU A 17 -26.64 -12.16 11.50
N MET A 18 -25.38 -12.57 11.34
CA MET A 18 -24.27 -11.66 11.09
C MET A 18 -24.30 -11.08 9.67
N TYR A 19 -25.02 -11.71 8.74
CA TYR A 19 -25.24 -11.15 7.41
C TYR A 19 -25.96 -9.79 7.46
N TYR A 20 -26.90 -9.64 8.40
CA TYR A 20 -27.68 -8.41 8.57
C TYR A 20 -27.03 -7.40 9.52
N SER A 21 -25.95 -7.80 10.20
CA SER A 21 -25.23 -6.92 11.12
C SER A 21 -24.25 -6.03 10.37
N ARG A 22 -24.05 -4.79 10.86
CA ARG A 22 -23.01 -3.92 10.32
C ARG A 22 -21.64 -4.50 10.66
N LYS A 23 -20.88 -4.88 9.63
CA LYS A 23 -19.50 -5.36 9.77
C LYS A 23 -18.53 -4.19 9.66
N LEU A 24 -17.42 -4.28 10.37
CA LEU A 24 -16.33 -3.33 10.31
C LEU A 24 -15.43 -3.66 9.11
N ASN A 25 -15.13 -2.66 8.29
CA ASN A 25 -14.22 -2.83 7.16
C ASN A 25 -12.76 -2.72 7.62
N MET A 26 -11.96 -3.72 7.27
CA MET A 26 -10.52 -3.76 7.40
C MET A 26 -9.90 -3.75 5.99
N PHE A 27 -8.86 -2.93 5.84
CA PHE A 27 -8.09 -2.81 4.63
C PHE A 27 -6.71 -3.41 4.85
N ASN A 28 -6.17 -4.08 3.83
CA ASN A 28 -4.83 -4.65 3.86
C ASN A 28 -4.07 -4.26 2.60
N LEU A 29 -3.02 -3.45 2.76
CA LEU A 29 -2.07 -3.15 1.70
C LEU A 29 -0.88 -4.10 1.84
N THR A 30 -0.61 -4.83 0.77
CA THR A 30 0.50 -5.78 0.72
C THR A 30 1.64 -5.20 -0.10
N VAL A 31 2.83 -5.19 0.47
CA VAL A 31 4.07 -4.81 -0.21
C VAL A 31 4.97 -6.04 -0.29
N TYR A 32 5.33 -6.43 -1.49
CA TYR A 32 6.16 -7.60 -1.76
C TYR A 32 7.46 -7.20 -2.46
N GLU A 33 8.58 -7.60 -1.87
CA GLU A 33 9.91 -7.45 -2.45
C GLU A 33 10.11 -8.57 -3.48
N VAL A 34 10.28 -8.21 -4.76
CA VAL A 34 10.50 -9.20 -5.82
C VAL A 34 11.94 -9.69 -5.81
N ALA A 35 12.88 -8.81 -5.46
CA ALA A 35 14.27 -9.15 -5.29
C ALA A 35 14.49 -9.93 -3.99
N PRO A 36 15.54 -10.78 -3.91
CA PRO A 36 15.97 -11.39 -2.66
C PRO A 36 16.13 -10.31 -1.57
N PRO A 37 15.64 -10.54 -0.34
CA PRO A 37 15.24 -11.83 0.24
C PRO A 37 13.77 -12.25 0.04
N GLN A 38 12.98 -11.53 -0.77
CA GLN A 38 11.56 -11.82 -1.03
C GLN A 38 10.63 -11.65 0.17
N ASN A 39 10.80 -10.58 0.94
CA ASN A 39 9.93 -10.30 2.07
C ASN A 39 8.55 -9.81 1.61
N ALA A 40 7.53 -10.16 2.41
CA ALA A 40 6.18 -9.64 2.29
C ALA A 40 5.81 -8.84 3.54
N TYR A 41 5.30 -7.63 3.35
CA TYR A 41 4.82 -6.75 4.41
C TYR A 41 3.31 -6.53 4.24
N CYS A 42 2.56 -6.73 5.32
CA CYS A 42 1.12 -6.49 5.36
C CYS A 42 0.85 -5.27 6.25
N PHE A 43 0.26 -4.24 5.67
CA PHE A 43 -0.19 -3.05 6.39
C PHE A 43 -1.70 -3.09 6.50
N THR A 44 -2.20 -3.42 7.69
CA THR A 44 -3.63 -3.51 7.98
C THR A 44 -4.12 -2.32 8.78
N TRP A 45 -5.28 -1.77 8.41
CA TRP A 45 -5.99 -0.77 9.21
C TRP A 45 -7.50 -0.93 9.05
N THR A 46 -8.26 -0.34 9.98
CA THR A 46 -9.73 -0.36 9.91
C THR A 46 -10.27 0.97 9.41
N GLU A 47 -11.53 0.98 8.95
CA GLU A 47 -12.24 2.21 8.55
C GLU A 47 -12.35 3.27 9.67
N ILE A 48 -12.08 2.88 10.93
CA ILE A 48 -12.03 3.81 12.07
C ILE A 48 -10.71 4.59 12.06
N ASN A 49 -9.61 3.97 11.62
CA ASN A 49 -8.27 4.55 11.66
C ASN A 49 -7.95 5.38 10.42
N GLY A 50 -8.52 5.02 9.27
CA GLY A 50 -8.21 5.65 7.99
C GLY A 50 -9.15 5.20 6.89
N LYS A 51 -9.17 5.97 5.80
CA LYS A 51 -9.95 5.63 4.62
C LYS A 51 -9.18 4.66 3.72
N ARG A 52 -9.72 4.40 2.53
CA ARG A 52 -9.12 3.55 1.50
C ARG A 52 -8.42 4.37 0.40
N GLY A 53 -7.91 5.55 0.76
CA GLY A 53 -7.41 6.55 -0.17
C GLY A 53 -5.91 6.46 -0.40
N SER A 54 -5.42 7.34 -1.28
CA SER A 54 -4.01 7.46 -1.60
C SER A 54 -3.13 7.94 -0.45
N SER A 55 -3.69 8.67 0.51
CA SER A 55 -2.96 9.13 1.71
C SER A 55 -2.59 7.98 2.64
N GLU A 56 -3.49 7.03 2.86
CA GLU A 56 -3.24 5.83 3.67
C GLU A 56 -2.22 4.91 2.97
N ILE A 57 -2.37 4.71 1.67
CA ILE A 57 -1.41 3.95 0.85
C ILE A 57 -0.03 4.61 0.92
N GLY A 58 0.03 5.92 0.74
CA GLY A 58 1.26 6.68 0.82
C GLY A 58 1.95 6.57 2.19
N SER A 59 1.17 6.62 3.27
CA SER A 59 1.70 6.45 4.63
C SER A 59 2.28 5.05 4.85
N CYS A 60 1.64 4.00 4.30
CA CYS A 60 2.17 2.64 4.33
C CYS A 60 3.47 2.51 3.52
N LEU A 61 3.52 3.10 2.32
CA LEU A 61 4.72 3.12 1.48
C LEU A 61 5.88 3.86 2.16
N LEU A 62 5.62 5.01 2.77
CA LEU A 62 6.63 5.76 3.51
C LEU A 62 7.19 4.93 4.67
N LYS A 63 6.30 4.26 5.43
CA LYS A 63 6.71 3.39 6.53
C LYS A 63 7.56 2.23 6.05
N TRP A 64 7.21 1.60 4.93
CA TRP A 64 8.03 0.54 4.32
C TRP A 64 9.40 1.08 3.87
N ILE A 65 9.45 2.23 3.20
CA ILE A 65 10.70 2.82 2.72
C ILE A 65 11.64 3.18 3.87
N GLN A 66 11.10 3.66 4.99
CA GLN A 66 11.90 3.94 6.20
C GLN A 66 12.48 2.69 6.85
N THR A 67 11.95 1.50 6.55
CA THR A 67 12.52 0.22 7.02
C THR A 67 13.62 -0.32 6.11
N LEU A 68 13.83 0.28 4.93
CA LEU A 68 14.85 -0.17 4.00
C LEU A 68 16.26 0.16 4.50
N PRO A 69 17.26 -0.70 4.18
CA PRO A 69 18.66 -0.42 4.49
C PRO A 69 19.15 0.87 3.81
N THR A 70 20.07 1.58 4.46
CA THR A 70 20.61 2.86 3.97
C THR A 70 21.41 2.74 2.67
N GLU A 71 21.81 1.53 2.29
CA GLU A 71 22.50 1.23 1.03
C GLU A 71 21.58 1.26 -0.19
N VAL A 72 20.25 1.20 0.02
CA VAL A 72 19.27 1.21 -1.07
C VAL A 72 19.09 2.63 -1.58
N THR A 73 19.60 2.90 -2.78
CA THR A 73 19.51 4.22 -3.44
C THR A 73 18.47 4.26 -4.55
N ASN A 74 18.14 3.12 -5.14
CA ASN A 74 17.24 3.01 -6.29
C ASN A 74 16.07 2.07 -5.97
N ILE A 75 14.85 2.53 -6.22
CA ILE A 75 13.64 1.75 -5.97
C ILE A 75 12.80 1.67 -7.24
N THR A 76 12.44 0.46 -7.65
CA THR A 76 11.41 0.23 -8.67
C THR A 76 10.12 -0.25 -8.02
N LEU A 77 9.08 0.57 -8.09
CA LEU A 77 7.75 0.28 -7.60
C LEU A 77 6.87 -0.24 -8.73
N TYR A 78 6.07 -1.26 -8.43
CA TYR A 78 5.07 -1.81 -9.35
C TYR A 78 3.71 -1.77 -8.67
N SER A 79 2.70 -1.19 -9.32
CA SER A 79 1.32 -1.15 -8.83
C SER A 79 0.31 -1.25 -9.97
N ASP A 80 -0.96 -1.45 -9.62
CA ASP A 80 -2.07 -1.21 -10.54
C ASP A 80 -2.16 0.28 -10.95
N SER A 81 -2.99 0.56 -11.97
CA SER A 81 -3.22 1.91 -12.48
C SER A 81 -4.41 2.62 -11.81
N CYS A 82 -4.84 2.18 -10.62
CA CYS A 82 -6.00 2.74 -9.92
C CYS A 82 -5.77 4.21 -9.55
N GLY A 83 -6.53 5.12 -10.17
CA GLY A 83 -6.37 6.57 -9.98
C GLY A 83 -6.62 7.02 -8.54
N GLY A 84 -7.64 6.47 -7.87
CA GLY A 84 -7.96 6.84 -6.49
C GLY A 84 -6.91 6.45 -5.46
N GLN A 85 -6.02 5.54 -5.80
CA GLN A 85 -5.11 4.88 -4.87
C GLN A 85 -3.65 5.10 -5.26
N ASN A 86 -3.26 4.60 -6.43
CA ASN A 86 -1.85 4.46 -6.81
C ASN A 86 -1.42 5.47 -7.88
N ARG A 87 -2.29 5.81 -8.83
CA ARG A 87 -1.99 6.72 -9.94
C ARG A 87 -2.59 8.11 -9.74
N ASN A 88 -2.03 8.87 -8.80
CA ASN A 88 -2.46 10.25 -8.50
C ASN A 88 -1.31 11.15 -8.02
N HIS A 89 -1.62 12.44 -7.89
CA HIS A 89 -0.68 13.47 -7.46
C HIS A 89 -0.20 13.29 -6.01
N ASN A 90 -0.99 12.68 -5.13
CA ASN A 90 -0.58 12.45 -3.73
C ASN A 90 0.57 11.44 -3.66
N ILE A 91 0.47 10.33 -4.40
CA ILE A 91 1.56 9.35 -4.49
C ILE A 91 2.79 9.96 -5.15
N MET A 92 2.62 10.75 -6.22
CA MET A 92 3.76 11.44 -6.85
C MET A 92 4.44 12.43 -5.89
N ALA A 93 3.67 13.24 -5.16
CA ALA A 93 4.20 14.18 -4.17
C ALA A 93 4.96 13.44 -3.05
N LEU A 94 4.46 12.29 -2.63
CA LEU A 94 5.16 11.44 -1.67
C LEU A 94 6.51 10.95 -2.22
N MET A 95 6.58 10.50 -3.48
CA MET A 95 7.84 10.05 -4.08
C MET A 95 8.89 11.16 -4.12
N ILE A 96 8.47 12.39 -4.47
CA ILE A 96 9.35 13.56 -4.42
C ILE A 96 9.84 13.82 -2.99
N TYR A 97 8.93 13.77 -2.02
CA TYR A 97 9.28 13.95 -0.60
C TYR A 97 10.29 12.91 -0.12
N ILE A 98 10.14 11.64 -0.50
CA ILE A 98 11.07 10.56 -0.15
C ILE A 98 12.47 10.85 -0.70
N ILE A 99 12.57 11.24 -1.97
CA ILE A 99 13.87 11.57 -2.60
C ILE A 99 14.55 12.74 -1.88
N GLN A 100 13.78 13.72 -1.41
CA GLN A 100 14.32 14.88 -0.69
C GLN A 100 14.76 14.58 0.76
N THR A 101 14.17 13.57 1.39
CA THR A 101 14.34 13.31 2.83
C THR A 101 15.17 12.07 3.16
N THR A 102 15.45 11.23 2.17
CA THR A 102 16.15 9.96 2.34
C THR A 102 17.35 9.85 1.40
N ASN A 103 18.11 8.76 1.51
CA ASN A 103 19.27 8.49 0.63
C ASN A 103 18.86 7.96 -0.76
N ILE A 104 17.56 7.93 -1.06
CA ILE A 104 17.04 7.42 -2.33
C ILE A 104 17.26 8.48 -3.41
N ILE A 105 17.97 8.09 -4.46
CA ILE A 105 18.32 8.95 -5.59
C ILE A 105 17.26 8.84 -6.68
N GLN A 106 16.74 7.63 -6.90
CA GLN A 106 15.82 7.36 -8.00
C GLN A 106 14.68 6.45 -7.57
N ILE A 107 13.45 6.89 -7.89
CA ILE A 107 12.24 6.07 -7.76
C ILE A 107 11.61 5.93 -9.15
N GLU A 108 11.46 4.68 -9.59
CA GLU A 108 10.79 4.33 -10.83
C GLU A 108 9.45 3.68 -10.51
N HIS A 109 8.34 4.36 -10.76
CA HIS A 109 7.00 3.82 -10.53
C HIS A 109 6.38 3.30 -11.83
N LYS A 110 6.33 1.97 -11.96
CA LYS A 110 5.75 1.25 -13.08
C LYS A 110 4.30 0.87 -12.79
N PHE A 111 3.44 1.10 -13.76
CA PHE A 111 2.04 0.70 -13.72
C PHE A 111 1.84 -0.54 -14.59
N MET A 112 1.10 -1.52 -14.09
CA MET A 112 0.74 -2.69 -14.88
C MET A 112 -0.31 -2.32 -15.93
N GLU A 113 -0.19 -2.87 -17.14
CA GLU A 113 -1.20 -2.76 -18.18
C GLU A 113 -2.38 -3.68 -17.87
N SER A 114 -3.58 -3.30 -18.32
CA SER A 114 -4.75 -4.17 -18.26
C SER A 114 -4.51 -5.38 -19.18
N GLY A 115 -4.64 -6.59 -18.63
CA GLY A 115 -4.63 -7.84 -19.41
C GLY A 115 -5.94 -8.09 -20.14
#